data_AF-A0A6U1KVR5-F1
#
_entry.id   AF-A0A6U1KVR5-F1
#
_cell.length_a   1.000
_cell.length_b   1.000
_cell.length_c   1.000
_cell.angle_alpha   90.00
_cell.angle_beta   90.00
_cell.angle_gamma   90.00
#
_symmetry.space_group_name_H-M   'P 1'
#
loop_
_entity.id
_entity.type
_entity.pdbx_description
1 polymer ?
#
loop_
_entity_poly.entity_id
_entity_poly.type
_entity_poly.pdbx_seq_one_letter_code
_entity_poly.pdbx_strand_id
1 'polypeptide(L)'
;MGMATRLNTWFQASGLAVPIRVAARPPPGSGVTSSLLLKSNRYDFSISSPAWRTGGGLVAAGRRSVMVWAGKEGKPRKGGKPKKEASYYKDTVLLPQTAFNLRANSVVREPEIQKLWEEMDVYNSLLKDSKGDPFTLHDGPPYANGDLHIGHALNKILKDFINRFQMLQGRRVRYRPGWDCHGLPIELKVLQSMSDEARAKLTPLKLRYKARDFAVKTMKSQRDQFRRYGIWGDWEDPYLTLLPEYEAKQLEVFGKMLLNGYIYRGRKPVHWSPSSGTALAEAELEYPEGHTSPSIYVAMPLASMPSGASADALAALEGAAFAIWTTTPWTIPANLAVAVNGDLKYAVVEAEGERAEGLLAKRLVVAEDLIDTLAEKWGLGLRKLAVLSGSELEGATYTHPLYGRTSPLVIGGDYITTESGTGLVHTAPGHGQEDYQVGQKYGLELLSPVDAEGCFTSEAGEQFVGKFV
;
A
#
# COMPACT_ATOMS: atom_id res chain seq x y z
N MET A 1 37.31 -2.54 1.41
CA MET A 1 38.47 -1.75 0.92
C MET A 1 38.56 -1.67 -0.61
N GLY A 2 38.05 -2.62 -1.42
CA GLY A 2 38.19 -2.58 -2.89
C GLY A 2 37.18 -1.75 -3.70
N MET A 3 36.04 -1.35 -3.13
CA MET A 3 34.99 -0.60 -3.86
C MET A 3 35.28 0.92 -3.90
N ALA A 4 35.87 1.46 -2.84
CA ALA A 4 36.31 2.86 -2.76
C ALA A 4 37.42 3.18 -3.78
N THR A 5 38.35 2.24 -4.01
CA THR A 5 39.45 2.41 -4.95
C THR A 5 38.99 2.44 -6.41
N ARG A 6 37.90 1.72 -6.75
CA ARG A 6 37.32 1.69 -8.12
C ARG A 6 36.42 2.89 -8.42
N LEU A 7 35.79 3.48 -7.41
CA LEU A 7 35.03 4.72 -7.54
C LEU A 7 35.96 5.94 -7.66
N ASN A 8 37.10 5.95 -6.95
CA ASN A 8 38.07 7.04 -7.02
C ASN A 8 38.72 7.19 -8.42
N THR A 9 38.99 6.10 -9.13
CA THR A 9 39.54 6.17 -10.49
C THR A 9 38.54 6.70 -11.51
N TRP A 10 37.23 6.59 -11.26
CA TRP A 10 36.20 7.15 -12.14
C TRP A 10 35.98 8.65 -11.87
N PHE A 11 36.06 9.09 -10.61
CA PHE A 11 35.93 10.51 -10.24
C PHE A 11 37.20 11.35 -10.51
N GLN A 12 38.40 10.76 -10.53
CA GLN A 12 39.61 11.49 -10.90
C GLN A 12 39.65 11.89 -12.39
N ALA A 13 38.89 11.21 -13.25
CA ALA A 13 38.76 11.58 -14.67
C ALA A 13 37.85 12.80 -14.91
N SER A 14 37.08 13.26 -13.91
CA SER A 14 36.10 14.35 -14.03
C SER A 14 36.47 15.64 -13.26
N GLY A 15 37.72 15.76 -12.79
CA GLY A 15 38.26 17.03 -12.29
C GLY A 15 37.69 17.56 -10.96
N LEU A 16 36.93 16.74 -10.22
CA LEU A 16 36.38 17.11 -8.92
C LEU A 16 37.11 16.37 -7.80
N ALA A 17 38.07 17.05 -7.15
CA ALA A 17 38.75 16.54 -5.98
C ALA A 17 37.97 16.91 -4.70
N VAL A 18 37.21 15.96 -4.15
CA VAL A 18 36.69 16.05 -2.77
C VAL A 18 37.06 14.75 -2.04
N PRO A 19 37.81 14.79 -0.93
CA PRO A 19 38.18 13.58 -0.20
C PRO A 19 36.95 12.99 0.50
N ILE A 20 36.60 11.75 0.15
CA ILE A 20 35.53 10.98 0.79
C ILE A 20 36.01 10.52 2.18
N ARG A 21 35.43 11.06 3.26
CA ARG A 21 35.49 10.46 4.60
C ARG A 21 34.22 9.65 4.84
N VAL A 22 34.38 8.37 5.17
CA VAL A 22 33.29 7.54 5.69
C VAL A 22 32.99 8.03 7.10
N ALA A 23 31.84 8.70 7.29
CA ALA A 23 31.43 9.19 8.61
C ALA A 23 30.89 8.03 9.46
N ALA A 24 31.42 7.89 10.67
CA ALA A 24 30.84 7.05 11.70
C ALA A 24 29.54 7.67 12.24
N ARG A 25 28.62 6.82 12.66
CA ARG A 25 27.27 7.11 13.19
C ARG A 25 27.31 8.26 14.23
N PRO A 26 26.48 9.30 14.14
CA PRO A 26 26.34 10.25 15.24
C PRO A 26 25.59 9.61 16.42
N PRO A 27 25.93 9.95 17.67
CA PRO A 27 25.24 9.45 18.85
C PRO A 27 23.81 10.03 18.94
N PRO A 28 22.86 9.31 19.56
CA PRO A 28 21.48 9.76 19.66
C PRO A 28 21.36 10.86 20.74
N GLY A 29 20.89 12.04 20.35
CA GLY A 29 20.49 13.08 21.30
C GLY A 29 21.01 14.48 21.00
N SER A 30 20.46 15.14 19.99
CA SER A 30 20.34 16.62 19.95
C SER A 30 19.38 17.04 18.83
N GLY A 31 18.10 16.70 18.99
CA GLY A 31 17.04 17.22 18.13
C GLY A 31 16.54 18.55 18.66
N VAL A 32 17.03 19.65 18.10
CA VAL A 32 16.38 20.97 18.25
C VAL A 32 15.06 20.90 17.48
N THR A 33 13.95 20.93 18.20
CA THR A 33 12.60 20.93 17.65
C THR A 33 12.28 22.29 17.02
N SER A 34 12.47 22.40 15.71
CA SER A 34 11.86 23.45 14.89
C SER A 34 10.50 22.94 14.41
N SER A 35 9.44 23.26 15.16
CA SER A 35 8.06 23.01 14.75
C SER A 35 7.64 24.00 13.65
N LEU A 36 7.77 23.59 12.38
CA LEU A 36 7.09 24.26 11.28
C LEU A 36 5.64 23.76 11.24
N LEU A 37 4.76 24.53 11.87
CA LEU A 37 3.31 24.42 11.79
C LEU A 37 2.85 24.70 10.35
N LEU A 38 2.79 23.65 9.51
CA LEU A 38 1.97 23.64 8.30
C LEU A 38 0.51 23.45 8.72
N LYS A 39 -0.19 24.56 8.98
CA LYS A 39 -1.65 24.57 9.09
C LYS A 39 -2.24 24.11 7.76
N SER A 40 -2.81 22.91 7.75
CA SER A 40 -3.66 22.44 6.66
C SER A 40 -4.96 23.24 6.69
N ASN A 41 -5.11 24.18 5.76
CA ASN A 41 -6.43 24.71 5.44
C ASN A 41 -7.22 23.61 4.72
N ARG A 42 -8.00 22.85 5.50
CA ARG A 42 -9.12 22.07 4.97
C ARG A 42 -10.13 23.05 4.39
N TYR A 43 -10.24 23.08 3.06
CA TYR A 43 -11.42 23.63 2.40
C TYR A 43 -12.48 22.53 2.38
N ASP A 44 -13.45 22.63 3.30
CA ASP A 44 -14.69 21.87 3.20
C ASP A 44 -15.49 22.38 2.00
N PHE A 45 -15.60 21.56 0.96
CA PHE A 45 -16.61 21.76 -0.08
C PHE A 45 -17.94 21.21 0.44
N SER A 46 -18.75 22.06 1.07
CA SER A 46 -20.16 21.73 1.32
C SER A 46 -20.94 21.86 0.01
N ILE A 47 -21.34 20.74 -0.58
CA ILE A 47 -22.37 20.73 -1.63
C ILE A 47 -23.72 20.86 -0.93
N SER A 48 -24.27 22.07 -0.91
CA SER A 48 -25.66 22.30 -0.51
C SER A 48 -26.59 21.79 -1.62
N SER A 49 -27.12 20.58 -1.45
CA SER A 49 -28.24 20.07 -2.25
C SER A 49 -29.52 20.86 -1.92
N PRO A 50 -30.25 21.43 -2.89
CA PRO A 50 -31.61 21.88 -2.65
C PRO A 50 -32.50 20.67 -2.41
N ALA A 51 -33.06 20.58 -1.21
CA ALA A 51 -34.04 19.60 -0.82
C ALA A 51 -35.30 19.73 -1.68
N TRP A 52 -35.64 18.68 -2.42
CA TRP A 52 -36.97 18.51 -2.99
C TRP A 52 -37.91 18.11 -1.85
N ARG A 53 -38.78 19.04 -1.43
CA ARG A 53 -39.86 18.76 -0.49
C ARG A 53 -40.86 17.80 -1.12
N THR A 54 -41.09 16.68 -0.46
CA THR A 54 -42.28 15.83 -0.63
C THR A 54 -43.50 16.55 -0.05
N GLY A 55 -44.53 16.72 -0.88
CA GLY A 55 -45.87 17.11 -0.47
C GLY A 55 -46.86 16.52 -1.46
N GLY A 56 -47.60 15.50 -1.04
CA GLY A 56 -48.54 14.77 -1.88
C GLY A 56 -49.80 15.55 -2.23
N GLY A 57 -50.44 15.15 -3.33
CA GLY A 57 -51.77 15.61 -3.74
C GLY A 57 -52.12 15.11 -5.14
N LEU A 58 -52.99 14.10 -5.21
CA LEU A 58 -53.63 13.53 -6.41
C LEU A 58 -54.20 14.61 -7.36
N VAL A 59 -54.07 14.41 -8.68
CA VAL A 59 -55.22 14.30 -9.62
C VAL A 59 -54.80 13.44 -10.83
N ALA A 60 -55.70 12.52 -11.20
CA ALA A 60 -55.56 11.52 -12.24
C ALA A 60 -55.85 12.02 -13.67
N ALA A 61 -55.18 11.43 -14.66
CA ALA A 61 -55.66 11.19 -16.02
C ALA A 61 -54.78 10.06 -16.62
N GLY A 62 -55.22 8.81 -16.70
CA GLY A 62 -56.33 8.36 -17.53
C GLY A 62 -55.81 7.65 -18.78
N ARG A 63 -55.05 6.56 -18.62
CA ARG A 63 -54.83 5.58 -19.71
C ARG A 63 -55.96 4.57 -19.66
N ARG A 64 -56.76 4.48 -20.72
CA ARG A 64 -57.60 3.30 -21.00
C ARG A 64 -57.16 2.70 -22.32
N SER A 65 -56.51 1.55 -22.22
CA SER A 65 -56.51 0.54 -23.27
C SER A 65 -57.85 -0.18 -23.24
N VAL A 66 -58.48 -0.35 -24.39
CA VAL A 66 -59.56 -1.33 -24.58
C VAL A 66 -59.22 -2.13 -25.83
N MET A 67 -59.12 -3.43 -25.66
CA MET A 67 -59.02 -4.43 -26.71
C MET A 67 -60.40 -5.07 -26.87
N VAL A 68 -60.95 -5.11 -28.09
CA VAL A 68 -62.09 -5.96 -28.46
C VAL A 68 -61.86 -6.50 -29.88
N TRP A 69 -61.76 -7.83 -29.98
CA TRP A 69 -61.97 -8.69 -31.17
C TRP A 69 -63.49 -8.77 -31.47
N ALA A 70 -64.06 -8.98 -32.66
CA ALA A 70 -63.65 -9.49 -33.96
C ALA A 70 -64.74 -9.09 -35.00
N GLY A 71 -64.41 -9.16 -36.29
CA GLY A 71 -65.42 -9.12 -37.37
C GLY A 71 -64.80 -8.93 -38.75
N LYS A 72 -64.73 -10.01 -39.53
CA LYS A 72 -64.38 -9.96 -40.96
C LYS A 72 -65.50 -9.23 -41.71
N GLU A 73 -65.22 -8.13 -42.39
CA GLU A 73 -66.02 -7.66 -43.51
C GLU A 73 -65.22 -6.72 -44.44
N GLY A 74 -65.27 -7.03 -45.74
CA GLY A 74 -65.08 -6.15 -46.91
C GLY A 74 -63.96 -5.11 -46.94
N LYS A 75 -62.99 -5.28 -47.86
CA LYS A 75 -62.12 -4.18 -48.34
C LYS A 75 -62.97 -3.01 -48.90
N PRO A 76 -62.71 -1.74 -48.50
CA PRO A 76 -63.01 -0.59 -49.33
C PRO A 76 -61.76 -0.10 -50.08
N ARG A 77 -62.03 0.46 -51.26
CA ARG A 77 -61.11 0.74 -52.36
C ARG A 77 -60.01 1.76 -52.05
N LYS A 78 -58.89 1.63 -52.77
CA LYS A 78 -57.82 2.64 -52.90
C LYS A 78 -58.40 3.99 -53.34
N GLY A 79 -58.58 4.92 -52.40
CA GLY A 79 -58.75 6.36 -52.67
C GLY A 79 -57.40 7.06 -52.63
N GLY A 80 -57.07 7.83 -53.68
CA GLY A 80 -55.80 8.54 -53.79
C GLY A 80 -55.55 9.47 -52.60
N LYS A 81 -54.27 9.56 -52.16
CA LYS A 81 -53.86 10.53 -51.14
C LYS A 81 -54.16 11.95 -51.65
N PRO A 82 -54.86 12.81 -50.88
CA PRO A 82 -55.00 14.22 -51.26
C PRO A 82 -53.60 14.86 -51.28
N LYS A 83 -53.30 15.60 -52.35
CA LYS A 83 -52.10 16.45 -52.41
C LYS A 83 -52.16 17.40 -51.20
N LYS A 84 -51.17 17.33 -50.31
CA LYS A 84 -50.98 18.36 -49.26
C LYS A 84 -50.87 19.71 -49.96
N GLU A 85 -51.84 20.60 -49.75
CA GLU A 85 -51.69 22.00 -50.13
C GLU A 85 -50.48 22.59 -49.39
N ALA A 86 -49.62 23.29 -50.14
CA ALA A 86 -48.46 23.95 -49.58
C ALA A 86 -48.94 25.09 -48.65
N SER A 87 -48.54 25.05 -47.38
CA SER A 87 -48.88 26.09 -46.41
C SER A 87 -48.26 27.42 -46.84
N TYR A 88 -49.10 28.40 -47.19
CA TYR A 88 -48.72 29.73 -47.69
C TYR A 88 -47.76 30.49 -46.75
N TYR A 89 -47.82 30.23 -45.45
CA TYR A 89 -47.01 30.91 -44.44
C TYR A 89 -45.69 30.19 -44.10
N LYS A 90 -45.42 28.99 -44.65
CA LYS A 90 -44.20 28.25 -44.34
C LYS A 90 -42.94 29.00 -44.78
N ASP A 91 -43.02 29.66 -45.93
CA ASP A 91 -41.89 30.35 -46.55
C ASP A 91 -41.77 31.82 -46.07
N THR A 92 -42.75 32.32 -45.31
CA THR A 92 -42.71 33.66 -44.70
C THR A 92 -42.11 33.67 -43.29
N VAL A 93 -41.83 32.49 -42.72
CA VAL A 93 -41.24 32.34 -41.38
C VAL A 93 -39.75 32.04 -41.49
N LEU A 94 -38.93 32.89 -40.89
CA LEU A 94 -37.47 32.69 -40.78
C LEU A 94 -37.15 31.64 -39.72
N LEU A 95 -37.17 30.36 -40.11
CA LEU A 95 -36.77 29.26 -39.25
C LEU A 95 -35.23 29.18 -39.15
N PRO A 96 -34.68 28.81 -37.99
CA PRO A 96 -33.25 28.52 -37.86
C PRO A 96 -32.82 27.42 -38.84
N GLN A 97 -31.87 27.73 -39.72
CA GLN A 97 -31.26 26.77 -40.63
C GLN A 97 -29.84 26.48 -40.17
N THR A 98 -29.50 25.20 -40.05
CA THR A 98 -28.15 24.79 -39.67
C THR A 98 -27.78 23.47 -40.33
N ALA A 99 -26.51 23.35 -40.73
CA ALA A 99 -25.92 22.09 -41.14
C ALA A 99 -25.52 21.21 -39.94
N PHE A 100 -25.63 21.74 -38.71
CA PHE A 100 -25.36 21.00 -37.48
C PHE A 100 -26.41 19.91 -37.27
N ASN A 101 -25.95 18.67 -37.14
CA ASN A 101 -26.83 17.53 -36.98
C ASN A 101 -27.45 17.52 -35.57
N LEU A 102 -28.75 17.19 -35.48
CA LEU A 102 -29.47 17.04 -34.22
C LEU A 102 -28.92 15.88 -33.35
N ARG A 103 -28.32 14.86 -33.96
CA ARG A 103 -27.65 13.76 -33.24
C ARG A 103 -26.15 13.97 -33.24
N ALA A 104 -25.52 13.84 -32.07
CA ALA A 104 -24.09 14.03 -31.91
C ALA A 104 -23.24 13.05 -32.74
N ASN A 105 -23.68 11.79 -32.87
CA ASN A 105 -22.95 10.72 -33.56
C ASN A 105 -21.46 10.64 -33.15
N SER A 106 -21.20 10.77 -31.85
CA SER A 106 -19.87 11.01 -31.29
C SER A 106 -18.83 9.94 -31.63
N VAL A 107 -19.27 8.68 -31.81
CA VAL A 107 -18.39 7.57 -32.21
C VAL A 107 -17.66 7.84 -33.52
N VAL A 108 -18.31 8.55 -34.46
CA VAL A 108 -17.74 8.92 -35.77
C VAL A 108 -17.15 10.33 -35.71
N ARG A 109 -17.87 11.28 -35.08
CA ARG A 109 -17.49 12.70 -35.05
C ARG A 109 -16.23 12.99 -34.24
N GLU A 110 -16.02 12.31 -33.12
CA GLU A 110 -14.82 12.54 -32.29
C GLU A 110 -13.52 12.15 -33.02
N PRO A 111 -13.40 10.97 -33.68
CA PRO A 111 -12.23 10.68 -34.51
C PRO A 111 -12.00 11.67 -35.65
N GLU A 112 -13.05 12.16 -36.32
CA GLU A 112 -12.93 13.19 -37.36
C GLU A 112 -12.32 14.48 -36.80
N ILE A 113 -12.77 14.92 -35.62
CA ILE A 113 -12.25 16.10 -34.92
C ILE A 113 -10.81 15.89 -34.46
N GLN A 114 -10.50 14.71 -33.90
CA GLN A 114 -9.14 14.38 -33.44
C GLN A 114 -8.16 14.35 -34.61
N LYS A 115 -8.57 13.81 -35.76
CA LYS A 115 -7.77 13.82 -37.00
C LYS A 115 -7.52 15.24 -37.48
N LEU A 116 -8.52 16.12 -37.45
CA LEU A 116 -8.35 17.53 -37.77
C LEU A 116 -7.32 18.20 -36.84
N TRP A 117 -7.37 17.91 -35.53
CA TRP A 117 -6.39 18.45 -34.58
C TRP A 117 -4.96 18.01 -34.87
N GLU A 118 -4.79 16.76 -35.31
CA GLU A 118 -3.49 16.18 -35.67
C GLU A 118 -2.97 16.78 -36.98
N GLU A 119 -3.78 16.85 -38.03
CA GLU A 119 -3.41 17.45 -39.32
C GLU A 119 -3.03 18.92 -39.21
N MET A 120 -3.71 19.67 -38.33
CA MET A 120 -3.42 21.08 -38.07
C MET A 120 -2.32 21.30 -37.03
N ASP A 121 -1.78 20.24 -36.42
CA ASP A 121 -0.81 20.30 -35.32
C ASP A 121 -1.23 21.31 -34.22
N VAL A 122 -2.49 21.24 -33.80
CA VAL A 122 -3.14 22.28 -32.98
C VAL A 122 -2.40 22.51 -31.67
N TYR A 123 -1.99 21.45 -30.99
CA TYR A 123 -1.32 21.56 -29.70
C TYR A 123 0.00 22.32 -29.80
N ASN A 124 0.86 21.96 -30.77
CA ASN A 124 2.16 22.63 -30.95
C ASN A 124 2.00 24.04 -31.49
N SER A 125 1.00 24.28 -32.34
CA SER A 125 0.69 25.62 -32.85
C SER A 125 0.29 26.57 -31.71
N LEU A 126 -0.61 26.13 -30.82
CA LEU A 126 -1.00 26.90 -29.63
C LEU A 126 0.17 27.13 -28.67
N LEU A 127 1.07 26.14 -28.54
CA LEU A 127 2.27 26.29 -27.70
C LEU A 127 3.24 27.34 -28.27
N LYS A 128 3.41 27.39 -29.59
CA LYS A 128 4.28 28.35 -30.29
C LYS A 128 3.71 29.77 -30.27
N ASP A 129 2.41 29.91 -30.45
CA ASP A 129 1.74 31.22 -30.52
C ASP A 129 1.53 31.85 -29.14
N SER A 130 1.56 31.04 -28.08
CA SER A 130 1.39 31.53 -26.71
C SER A 130 2.58 32.37 -26.25
N LYS A 131 2.28 33.63 -25.90
CA LYS A 131 3.23 34.60 -25.31
C LYS A 131 3.08 34.75 -23.79
N GLY A 132 2.13 34.05 -23.18
CA GLY A 132 1.87 34.15 -21.75
C GLY A 132 2.86 33.38 -20.90
N ASP A 133 2.70 33.50 -19.58
CA ASP A 133 3.57 32.84 -18.62
C ASP A 133 3.54 31.32 -18.77
N PRO A 134 4.68 30.63 -18.60
CA PRO A 134 4.73 29.18 -18.66
C PRO A 134 3.83 28.57 -17.58
N PHE A 135 3.14 27.50 -17.95
CA PHE A 135 2.40 26.64 -17.05
C PHE A 135 2.75 25.19 -17.36
N THR A 136 3.19 24.47 -16.34
CA THR A 136 3.52 23.05 -16.46
C THR A 136 2.75 22.29 -15.39
N LEU A 137 1.82 21.45 -15.84
CA LEU A 137 1.21 20.44 -15.00
C LEU A 137 2.04 19.17 -15.14
N HIS A 138 2.73 18.78 -14.07
CA HIS A 138 3.51 17.54 -14.08
C HIS A 138 2.57 16.34 -14.05
N ASP A 139 2.70 15.47 -15.06
CA ASP A 139 1.90 14.28 -15.15
C ASP A 139 2.48 13.18 -14.26
N GLY A 140 1.72 12.67 -13.30
CA GLY A 140 2.06 11.42 -12.61
C GLY A 140 2.04 10.24 -13.60
N PRO A 141 3.13 9.47 -13.73
CA PRO A 141 3.26 8.47 -14.78
C PRO A 141 2.44 7.21 -14.43
N PRO A 142 1.46 6.78 -15.26
CA PRO A 142 0.84 5.46 -15.10
C PRO A 142 1.84 4.32 -15.28
N TYR A 143 1.58 3.20 -14.60
CA TYR A 143 2.32 1.95 -14.82
C TYR A 143 2.05 1.39 -16.22
N ALA A 144 3.11 1.05 -16.94
CA ALA A 144 3.06 0.44 -18.27
C ALA A 144 2.78 -1.07 -18.20
N ASN A 145 1.75 -1.47 -17.43
CA ASN A 145 1.48 -2.87 -17.14
C ASN A 145 0.18 -3.42 -17.78
N GLY A 146 -0.76 -2.61 -18.28
CA GLY A 146 -1.99 -3.12 -18.90
C GLY A 146 -2.87 -2.06 -19.55
N ASP A 147 -4.11 -2.41 -19.88
CA ASP A 147 -5.07 -1.48 -20.47
C ASP A 147 -5.59 -0.44 -19.48
N LEU A 148 -6.09 0.67 -20.01
CA LEU A 148 -6.63 1.75 -19.20
C LEU A 148 -8.00 1.37 -18.61
N HIS A 149 -8.22 1.79 -17.36
CA HIS A 149 -9.51 1.69 -16.67
C HIS A 149 -10.07 3.08 -16.36
N ILE A 150 -11.31 3.15 -15.85
CA ILE A 150 -12.03 4.42 -15.60
C ILE A 150 -11.27 5.40 -14.69
N GLY A 151 -10.47 4.90 -13.75
CA GLY A 151 -9.61 5.73 -12.90
C GLY A 151 -8.56 6.51 -13.69
N HIS A 152 -7.99 5.90 -14.73
CA HIS A 152 -7.07 6.58 -15.64
C HIS A 152 -7.79 7.68 -16.44
N ALA A 153 -9.00 7.41 -16.91
CA ALA A 153 -9.82 8.38 -17.62
C ALA A 153 -10.12 9.60 -16.72
N LEU A 154 -10.61 9.36 -15.49
CA LEU A 154 -10.87 10.40 -14.51
C LEU A 154 -9.64 11.28 -14.27
N ASN A 155 -8.48 10.66 -13.99
CA ASN A 155 -7.24 11.38 -13.73
C ASN A 155 -6.81 12.27 -14.90
N LYS A 156 -6.79 11.72 -16.11
CA LYS A 156 -6.25 12.42 -17.28
C LYS A 156 -7.20 13.46 -17.86
N ILE A 157 -8.50 13.21 -17.84
CA ILE A 157 -9.50 14.19 -18.30
C ILE A 157 -9.48 15.43 -17.39
N LEU A 158 -9.35 15.25 -16.07
CA LEU A 158 -9.22 16.38 -15.15
C LEU A 158 -7.95 17.21 -15.41
N LYS A 159 -6.82 16.55 -15.66
CA LYS A 159 -5.57 17.24 -16.05
C LYS A 159 -5.74 18.00 -17.36
N ASP A 160 -6.39 17.40 -18.34
CA ASP A 160 -6.68 18.03 -19.63
C ASP A 160 -7.58 19.26 -19.49
N PHE A 161 -8.61 19.20 -18.64
CA PHE A 161 -9.45 20.37 -18.32
C PHE A 161 -8.63 21.52 -17.75
N ILE A 162 -7.75 21.25 -16.80
CA ILE A 162 -6.88 22.28 -16.20
C ILE A 162 -5.96 22.87 -17.26
N ASN A 163 -5.30 22.02 -18.06
CA ASN A 163 -4.39 22.47 -19.11
C ASN A 163 -5.10 23.33 -20.16
N ARG A 164 -6.25 22.89 -20.68
CA ARG A 164 -7.05 23.66 -21.64
C ARG A 164 -7.54 24.97 -21.05
N PHE A 165 -7.99 24.97 -19.80
CA PHE A 165 -8.40 26.20 -19.11
C PHE A 165 -7.23 27.20 -19.06
N GLN A 166 -6.04 26.76 -18.67
CA GLN A 166 -4.85 27.63 -18.61
C GLN A 166 -4.42 28.12 -20.00
N MET A 167 -4.57 27.28 -21.05
CA MET A 167 -4.36 27.72 -22.43
C MET A 167 -5.34 28.82 -22.83
N LEU A 168 -6.62 28.69 -22.48
CA LEU A 168 -7.65 29.71 -22.72
C LEU A 168 -7.39 31.01 -21.95
N GLN A 169 -6.71 30.95 -20.81
CA GLN A 169 -6.21 32.13 -20.09
C GLN A 169 -4.94 32.74 -20.73
N GLY A 170 -4.52 32.26 -21.91
CA GLY A 170 -3.38 32.77 -22.66
C GLY A 170 -2.02 32.26 -22.16
N ARG A 171 -1.97 31.35 -21.18
CA ARG A 171 -0.71 30.82 -20.65
C ARG A 171 -0.07 29.82 -21.61
N ARG A 172 1.25 29.72 -21.53
CA ARG A 172 2.02 28.77 -22.34
C ARG A 172 2.07 27.42 -21.64
N VAL A 173 1.09 26.58 -21.93
CA VAL A 173 0.90 25.28 -21.29
C VAL A 173 1.73 24.19 -21.97
N ARG A 174 2.68 23.59 -21.25
CA ARG A 174 3.39 22.38 -21.69
C ARG A 174 2.98 21.20 -20.82
N TYR A 175 2.32 20.22 -21.42
CA TYR A 175 1.94 18.96 -20.78
C TYR A 175 2.65 17.80 -21.44
N ARG A 176 3.61 17.20 -20.73
CA ARG A 176 4.41 16.06 -21.18
C ARG A 176 3.96 14.81 -20.42
N PRO A 177 3.23 13.88 -21.06
CA PRO A 177 2.84 12.62 -20.45
C PRO A 177 4.07 11.78 -20.10
N GLY A 178 3.94 10.89 -19.11
CA GLY A 178 4.97 9.90 -18.84
C GLY A 178 4.46 8.54 -18.43
N TRP A 179 5.38 7.60 -18.31
CA TRP A 179 5.10 6.21 -17.95
C TRP A 179 6.14 5.66 -17.00
N ASP A 180 5.65 4.86 -16.05
CA ASP A 180 6.50 4.06 -15.19
C ASP A 180 6.68 2.67 -15.82
N CYS A 181 7.92 2.37 -16.18
CA CYS A 181 8.31 1.21 -16.95
C CYS A 181 9.16 0.21 -16.17
N HIS A 182 9.34 0.41 -14.86
CA HIS A 182 10.07 -0.50 -13.98
C HIS A 182 9.14 -1.15 -12.95
N GLY A 183 9.67 -2.10 -12.18
CA GLY A 183 9.00 -2.68 -11.02
C GLY A 183 8.45 -4.10 -11.23
N LEU A 184 8.15 -4.74 -10.11
CA LEU A 184 7.69 -6.12 -10.02
C LEU A 184 6.42 -6.41 -10.84
N PRO A 185 5.41 -5.52 -10.92
CA PRO A 185 4.20 -5.80 -11.71
C PRO A 185 4.47 -6.08 -13.19
N ILE A 186 5.49 -5.46 -13.79
CA ILE A 186 5.86 -5.70 -15.19
C ILE A 186 6.56 -7.06 -15.30
N GLU A 187 7.52 -7.34 -14.40
CA GLU A 187 8.24 -8.61 -14.38
C GLU A 187 7.28 -9.79 -14.17
N LEU A 188 6.32 -9.68 -13.25
CA LEU A 188 5.29 -10.69 -13.02
C LEU A 188 4.42 -10.92 -14.25
N LYS A 189 3.98 -9.87 -14.96
CA LYS A 189 3.19 -10.04 -16.19
C LYS A 189 3.99 -10.71 -17.30
N VAL A 190 5.28 -10.38 -17.42
CA VAL A 190 6.18 -11.09 -18.35
C VAL A 190 6.28 -12.56 -17.96
N LEU A 191 6.53 -12.87 -16.69
CA LEU A 191 6.62 -14.25 -16.20
C LEU A 191 5.30 -15.02 -16.40
N GLN A 192 4.15 -14.43 -16.09
CA GLN A 192 2.82 -15.02 -16.28
C GLN A 192 2.53 -15.38 -17.75
N SER A 193 3.07 -14.59 -18.69
CA SER A 193 2.93 -14.84 -20.13
C SER A 193 3.84 -15.96 -20.68
N MET A 194 4.75 -16.49 -19.86
CA MET A 194 5.74 -17.50 -20.24
C MET A 194 5.39 -18.89 -19.71
N SER A 195 5.79 -19.94 -20.45
CA SER A 195 5.72 -21.33 -19.96
C SER A 195 6.78 -21.60 -18.89
N ASP A 196 6.59 -22.64 -18.09
CA ASP A 196 7.49 -22.98 -16.99
C ASP A 196 8.90 -23.36 -17.47
N GLU A 197 9.03 -24.01 -18.63
CA GLU A 197 10.34 -24.32 -19.23
C GLU A 197 11.07 -23.06 -19.67
N ALA A 198 10.33 -22.05 -20.14
CA ALA A 198 10.89 -20.78 -20.54
C ALA A 198 11.31 -19.94 -19.32
N ARG A 199 10.59 -20.05 -18.20
CA ARG A 199 10.97 -19.44 -16.92
C ARG A 199 12.24 -20.05 -16.34
N ALA A 200 12.37 -21.38 -16.36
CA ALA A 200 13.54 -22.09 -15.83
C ALA A 200 14.86 -21.71 -16.54
N LYS A 201 14.81 -21.29 -17.81
CA LYS A 201 15.97 -20.88 -18.62
C LYS A 201 16.20 -19.37 -18.64
N LEU A 202 15.42 -18.61 -17.85
CA LEU A 202 15.46 -17.16 -17.86
C LEU A 202 16.63 -16.64 -17.03
N THR A 203 17.44 -15.77 -17.62
CA THR A 203 18.48 -15.04 -16.89
C THR A 203 17.96 -13.65 -16.52
N PRO A 204 18.50 -13.00 -15.46
CA PRO A 204 18.09 -11.64 -15.09
C PRO A 204 18.20 -10.65 -16.25
N LEU A 205 19.25 -10.78 -17.06
CA LEU A 205 19.44 -9.93 -18.25
C LEU A 205 18.32 -10.15 -19.30
N LYS A 206 17.97 -11.41 -19.58
CA LYS A 206 16.88 -11.74 -20.52
C LYS A 206 15.52 -11.27 -19.99
N LEU A 207 15.28 -11.39 -18.69
CA LEU A 207 14.07 -10.87 -18.05
C LEU A 207 13.96 -9.35 -18.24
N ARG A 208 15.04 -8.60 -17.99
CA ARG A 208 15.07 -7.14 -18.17
C ARG A 208 14.77 -6.71 -19.62
N TYR A 209 15.31 -7.40 -20.62
CA TYR A 209 14.97 -7.12 -22.02
C TYR A 209 13.49 -7.38 -22.32
N LYS A 210 12.96 -8.52 -21.87
CA LYS A 210 11.53 -8.84 -22.05
C LYS A 210 10.62 -7.84 -21.33
N ALA A 211 10.96 -7.43 -20.11
CA ALA A 211 10.24 -6.44 -19.33
C ALA A 211 10.24 -5.08 -20.03
N ARG A 212 11.40 -4.65 -20.56
CA ARG A 212 11.51 -3.44 -21.39
C ARG A 212 10.59 -3.49 -22.61
N ASP A 213 10.63 -4.58 -23.37
CA ASP A 213 9.83 -4.73 -24.58
C ASP A 213 8.33 -4.71 -24.27
N PHE A 214 7.94 -5.37 -23.18
CA PHE A 214 6.57 -5.36 -22.67
C PHE A 214 6.13 -3.94 -22.27
N ALA A 215 6.94 -3.22 -21.51
CA ALA A 215 6.64 -1.85 -21.08
C ALA A 215 6.47 -0.91 -22.27
N VAL A 216 7.37 -0.97 -23.26
CA VAL A 216 7.29 -0.14 -24.48
C VAL A 216 6.04 -0.47 -25.29
N LYS A 217 5.69 -1.76 -25.43
CA LYS A 217 4.47 -2.18 -26.14
C LYS A 217 3.22 -1.66 -25.44
N THR A 218 3.14 -1.84 -24.13
CA THR A 218 1.99 -1.41 -23.33
C THR A 218 1.84 0.10 -23.32
N MET A 219 2.95 0.84 -23.18
CA MET A 219 2.96 2.29 -23.28
C MET A 219 2.37 2.78 -24.61
N LYS A 220 2.77 2.18 -25.75
CA LYS A 220 2.21 2.54 -27.06
C LYS A 220 0.69 2.36 -27.11
N SER A 221 0.19 1.22 -26.62
CA SER A 221 -1.25 0.97 -26.53
C SER A 221 -1.97 2.00 -25.64
N GLN A 222 -1.45 2.25 -24.43
CA GLN A 222 -2.03 3.21 -23.50
C GLN A 222 -1.99 4.64 -24.05
N ARG A 223 -0.92 5.03 -24.74
CA ARG A 223 -0.79 6.33 -25.41
C ARG A 223 -1.91 6.53 -26.42
N ASP A 224 -2.16 5.53 -27.26
CA ASP A 224 -3.20 5.60 -28.28
C ASP A 224 -4.60 5.64 -27.64
N GLN A 225 -4.82 4.90 -26.54
CA GLN A 225 -6.06 4.98 -25.75
C GLN A 225 -6.26 6.37 -25.11
N PHE A 226 -5.21 6.99 -24.56
CA PHE A 226 -5.29 8.36 -24.02
C PHE A 226 -5.53 9.41 -25.12
N ARG A 227 -4.90 9.26 -26.29
CA ARG A 227 -5.21 10.10 -27.46
C ARG A 227 -6.69 9.98 -27.83
N ARG A 228 -7.26 8.76 -27.77
CA ARG A 228 -8.69 8.54 -28.02
C ARG A 228 -9.60 9.23 -27.00
N TYR A 229 -9.18 9.40 -25.74
CA TYR A 229 -9.91 10.24 -24.77
C TYR A 229 -9.94 11.74 -25.13
N GLY A 230 -9.19 12.17 -26.15
CA GLY A 230 -9.15 13.55 -26.62
C GLY A 230 -8.18 14.44 -25.83
N ILE A 231 -7.28 13.84 -25.06
CA ILE A 231 -6.32 14.57 -24.23
C ILE A 231 -5.23 15.22 -25.10
N TRP A 232 -4.97 16.50 -24.86
CA TRP A 232 -3.89 17.23 -25.53
C TRP A 232 -2.61 17.18 -24.72
N GLY A 233 -1.49 16.91 -25.40
CA GLY A 233 -0.18 16.79 -24.77
C GLY A 233 0.90 16.44 -25.78
N ASP A 234 2.14 16.48 -25.31
CA ASP A 234 3.32 16.11 -26.08
C ASP A 234 3.46 14.58 -26.13
N TRP A 235 2.72 13.94 -27.04
CA TRP A 235 2.69 12.49 -27.18
C TRP A 235 3.86 11.92 -28.01
N GLU A 236 4.65 12.77 -28.65
CA GLU A 236 5.81 12.38 -29.46
C GLU A 236 7.09 12.30 -28.62
N ASP A 237 7.23 13.18 -27.62
CA ASP A 237 8.31 13.13 -26.63
C ASP A 237 7.77 12.86 -25.21
N PRO A 238 7.22 11.67 -24.92
CA PRO A 238 6.86 11.31 -23.56
C PRO A 238 8.09 10.98 -22.72
N TYR A 239 8.01 11.18 -21.40
CA TYR A 239 9.08 10.72 -20.50
C TYR A 239 8.82 9.29 -20.04
N LEU A 240 9.82 8.41 -20.11
CA LEU A 240 9.72 7.03 -19.64
C LEU A 240 10.80 6.80 -18.59
N THR A 241 10.47 6.12 -17.51
CA THR A 241 11.45 5.83 -16.44
C THR A 241 12.59 4.91 -16.89
N LEU A 242 12.41 4.18 -18.01
CA LEU A 242 13.44 3.33 -18.64
C LEU A 242 14.44 4.07 -19.55
N LEU A 243 14.27 5.39 -19.74
CA LEU A 243 15.18 6.15 -20.60
C LEU A 243 16.52 6.36 -19.87
N PRO A 244 17.67 6.19 -20.55
CA PRO A 244 18.99 6.35 -19.92
C PRO A 244 19.18 7.71 -19.23
N GLU A 245 18.67 8.79 -19.82
CA GLU A 245 18.72 10.13 -19.25
C GLU A 245 17.88 10.27 -17.97
N TYR A 246 16.76 9.54 -17.86
CA TYR A 246 15.93 9.50 -16.67
C TYR A 246 16.65 8.74 -15.55
N GLU A 247 17.16 7.54 -15.87
CA GLU A 247 17.93 6.71 -14.93
C GLU A 247 19.18 7.44 -14.42
N ALA A 248 19.89 8.16 -15.30
CA ALA A 248 21.04 8.98 -14.91
C ALA A 248 20.65 10.08 -13.91
N LYS A 249 19.50 10.76 -14.11
CA LYS A 249 18.99 11.77 -13.18
C LYS A 249 18.54 11.15 -11.86
N GLN A 250 17.91 9.97 -11.89
CA GLN A 250 17.57 9.22 -10.68
C GLN A 250 18.82 8.86 -9.87
N LEU A 251 19.89 8.40 -10.52
CA LEU A 251 21.17 8.11 -9.88
C LEU A 251 21.85 9.37 -9.32
N GLU A 252 21.74 10.51 -10.00
CA GLU A 252 22.26 11.79 -9.50
C GLU A 252 21.56 12.20 -8.19
N VAL A 253 20.23 12.07 -8.12
CA VAL A 253 19.44 12.35 -6.91
C VAL A 253 19.81 11.37 -5.80
N PHE A 254 19.89 10.07 -6.09
CA PHE A 254 20.33 9.06 -5.14
C PHE A 254 21.73 9.38 -4.59
N GLY A 255 22.67 9.74 -5.46
CA GLY A 255 24.03 10.15 -5.08
C GLY A 255 24.05 11.36 -4.15
N LYS A 256 23.25 12.40 -4.45
CA LYS A 256 23.10 13.58 -3.58
C LYS A 256 22.52 13.20 -2.22
N MET A 257 21.50 12.35 -2.18
CA MET A 257 20.90 11.89 -0.91
C MET A 257 21.91 11.08 -0.08
N LEU A 258 22.70 10.23 -0.73
CA LEU A 258 23.76 9.47 -0.08
C LEU A 258 24.87 10.38 0.48
N LEU A 259 25.35 11.34 -0.31
CA LEU A 259 26.40 12.28 0.11
C LEU A 259 25.93 13.19 1.26
N ASN A 260 24.64 13.53 1.30
CA ASN A 260 24.03 14.30 2.38
C ASN A 260 23.70 13.46 3.62
N GLY A 261 24.00 12.15 3.62
CA GLY A 261 23.75 11.27 4.78
C GLY A 261 22.29 10.86 4.98
N TYR A 262 21.41 11.09 3.99
CA TYR A 262 20.01 10.65 4.05
C TYR A 262 19.82 9.16 3.74
N ILE A 263 20.81 8.52 3.10
CA ILE A 263 20.80 7.10 2.78
C ILE A 263 21.82 6.38 3.67
N TYR A 264 21.35 5.38 4.40
CA TYR A 264 22.19 4.50 5.20
C TYR A 264 21.76 3.05 4.99
N ARG A 265 22.66 2.12 5.32
CA ARG A 265 22.37 0.69 5.29
C ARG A 265 22.03 0.21 6.70
N GLY A 266 20.88 -0.44 6.83
CA GLY A 266 20.43 -1.05 8.08
C GLY A 266 19.78 -2.40 7.82
N ARG A 267 19.42 -3.09 8.90
CA ARG A 267 18.56 -4.27 8.88
C ARG A 267 17.21 -3.85 9.48
N LYS A 268 16.13 -4.26 8.84
CA LYS A 268 14.76 -3.95 9.26
C LYS A 268 13.88 -5.14 8.84
N PRO A 269 12.92 -5.57 9.66
CA PRO A 269 11.89 -6.49 9.18
C PRO A 269 11.10 -5.84 8.04
N VAL A 270 10.90 -6.62 6.98
CA VAL A 270 10.12 -6.25 5.80
C VAL A 270 9.24 -7.43 5.44
N HIS A 271 8.12 -7.18 4.75
CA HIS A 271 7.37 -8.27 4.14
C HIS A 271 8.27 -8.96 3.12
N TRP A 272 8.43 -10.27 3.27
CA TRP A 272 9.28 -11.09 2.43
C TRP A 272 8.45 -12.22 1.84
N SER A 273 8.61 -12.48 0.54
CA SER A 273 7.97 -13.59 -0.15
C SER A 273 9.00 -14.67 -0.46
N PRO A 274 9.01 -15.81 0.26
CA PRO A 274 9.89 -16.92 -0.05
C PRO A 274 9.69 -17.48 -1.46
N SER A 275 8.47 -17.42 -1.99
CA SER A 275 8.15 -17.89 -3.34
C SER A 275 8.73 -16.99 -4.43
N SER A 276 8.86 -15.69 -4.15
CA SER A 276 9.37 -14.70 -5.11
C SER A 276 10.83 -14.30 -4.85
N GLY A 277 11.40 -14.67 -3.69
CA GLY A 277 12.77 -14.36 -3.30
C GLY A 277 13.04 -12.85 -3.17
N THR A 278 12.03 -12.05 -2.82
CA THR A 278 12.14 -10.59 -2.70
C THR A 278 11.25 -10.03 -1.61
N ALA A 279 11.63 -8.85 -1.13
CA ALA A 279 10.77 -8.04 -0.28
C ALA A 279 9.58 -7.49 -1.08
N LEU A 280 8.43 -7.37 -0.42
CA LEU A 280 7.20 -6.81 -0.95
C LEU A 280 6.84 -5.51 -0.22
N ALA A 281 6.25 -4.57 -0.94
CA ALA A 281 5.61 -3.41 -0.36
C ALA A 281 4.22 -3.78 0.17
N GLU A 282 3.71 -3.02 1.15
CA GLU A 282 2.38 -3.24 1.72
C GLU A 282 1.25 -3.18 0.66
N ALA A 283 1.39 -2.28 -0.33
CA ALA A 283 0.46 -2.17 -1.45
C ALA A 283 0.47 -3.39 -2.40
N GLU A 284 1.44 -4.30 -2.26
CA GLU A 284 1.53 -5.54 -3.04
C GLU A 284 0.97 -6.75 -2.28
N LEU A 285 0.54 -6.57 -1.02
CA LEU A 285 -0.04 -7.64 -0.22
C LEU A 285 -1.52 -7.85 -0.53
N GLU A 286 -1.91 -9.11 -0.67
CA GLU A 286 -3.29 -9.54 -0.73
C GLU A 286 -3.59 -10.42 0.48
N TYR A 287 -4.70 -10.14 1.18
CA TYR A 287 -5.11 -10.89 2.35
C TYR A 287 -6.24 -11.85 1.96
N PRO A 288 -5.96 -13.16 1.85
CA PRO A 288 -7.01 -14.13 1.52
C PRO A 288 -7.99 -14.29 2.68
N GLU A 289 -9.28 -14.30 2.38
CA GLU A 289 -10.32 -14.62 3.35
C GLU A 289 -10.21 -16.09 3.78
N GLY A 290 -10.40 -16.37 5.08
CA GLY A 290 -10.45 -17.74 5.61
C GLY A 290 -9.09 -18.39 5.88
N HIS A 291 -7.98 -17.65 5.83
CA HIS A 291 -6.70 -18.16 6.32
C HIS A 291 -6.78 -18.47 7.82
N THR A 292 -6.37 -19.67 8.22
CA THR A 292 -6.28 -20.07 9.63
C THR A 292 -4.83 -20.33 9.99
N SER A 293 -4.41 -19.81 11.14
CA SER A 293 -3.05 -19.99 11.65
C SER A 293 -3.08 -20.78 12.97
N PRO A 294 -2.11 -21.66 13.22
CA PRO A 294 -1.97 -22.28 14.53
C PRO A 294 -1.65 -21.20 15.56
N SER A 295 -2.22 -21.31 16.76
CA SER A 295 -1.88 -20.41 17.86
C SER A 295 -1.50 -21.21 19.10
N ILE A 296 -0.52 -20.69 19.84
CA ILE A 296 0.01 -21.35 21.04
C ILE A 296 0.09 -20.35 22.19
N TYR A 297 -0.04 -20.88 23.40
CA TYR A 297 0.33 -20.18 24.63
C TYR A 297 1.60 -20.83 25.16
N VAL A 298 2.57 -20.01 25.57
CA VAL A 298 3.86 -20.49 26.05
C VAL A 298 4.14 -19.86 27.41
N ALA A 299 4.43 -20.70 28.39
CA ALA A 299 4.91 -20.25 29.69
C ALA A 299 6.43 -19.99 29.61
N MET A 300 6.83 -18.78 29.98
CA MET A 300 8.22 -18.31 30.02
C MET A 300 8.65 -18.18 31.49
N PRO A 301 9.33 -19.18 32.09
CA PRO A 301 9.66 -19.19 33.52
C PRO A 301 10.43 -17.95 33.95
N LEU A 302 10.00 -17.32 35.04
CA LEU A 302 10.70 -16.21 35.66
C LEU A 302 12.11 -16.65 36.10
N ALA A 303 13.12 -15.90 35.70
CA ALA A 303 14.52 -16.13 36.03
C ALA A 303 15.04 -15.12 37.07
N SER A 304 14.66 -13.84 36.94
CA SER A 304 14.97 -12.81 37.93
C SER A 304 13.78 -11.91 38.20
N MET A 305 13.60 -11.56 39.46
CA MET A 305 12.53 -10.67 39.92
C MET A 305 12.70 -9.24 39.37
N PRO A 306 11.58 -8.52 39.14
CA PRO A 306 11.63 -7.09 38.88
C PRO A 306 12.06 -6.33 40.15
N SER A 307 12.68 -5.17 39.98
CA SER A 307 13.16 -4.35 41.10
C SER A 307 12.12 -3.37 41.65
N GLY A 308 11.09 -3.03 40.87
CA GLY A 308 10.08 -2.02 41.20
C GLY A 308 8.82 -2.55 41.89
N ALA A 309 8.68 -3.87 42.03
CA ALA A 309 7.45 -4.49 42.55
C ALA A 309 7.40 -4.49 44.10
N SER A 310 6.18 -4.40 44.65
CA SER A 310 5.95 -4.51 46.10
C SER A 310 6.32 -5.90 46.65
N ALA A 311 6.58 -5.99 47.96
CA ALA A 311 6.96 -7.26 48.61
C ALA A 311 5.93 -8.38 48.41
N ASP A 312 4.64 -8.06 48.47
CA ASP A 312 3.55 -9.02 48.24
C ASP A 312 3.51 -9.50 46.78
N ALA A 313 3.76 -8.59 45.83
CA ALA A 313 3.84 -8.94 44.41
C ALA A 313 5.07 -9.84 44.12
N LEU A 314 6.21 -9.55 44.75
CA LEU A 314 7.42 -10.38 44.64
C LEU A 314 7.20 -11.79 45.19
N ALA A 315 6.52 -11.92 46.34
CA ALA A 315 6.16 -13.22 46.90
C ALA A 315 5.21 -14.02 45.99
N ALA A 316 4.26 -13.34 45.34
CA ALA A 316 3.37 -13.98 44.37
C ALA A 316 4.12 -14.43 43.11
N LEU A 317 5.09 -13.63 42.62
CA LEU A 317 5.89 -13.94 41.44
C LEU A 317 6.85 -15.13 41.63
N GLU A 318 7.10 -15.55 42.87
CA GLU A 318 8.00 -16.69 43.13
C GLU A 318 7.48 -17.97 42.47
N GLY A 319 8.30 -18.55 41.59
CA GLY A 319 7.93 -19.72 40.78
C GLY A 319 6.93 -19.44 39.66
N ALA A 320 6.66 -18.18 39.33
CA ALA A 320 5.76 -17.81 38.24
C ALA A 320 6.42 -17.91 36.85
N ALA A 321 5.59 -17.97 35.82
CA ALA A 321 6.00 -17.84 34.43
C ALA A 321 5.15 -16.78 33.71
N PHE A 322 5.76 -16.05 32.78
CA PHE A 322 5.03 -15.14 31.90
C PHE A 322 4.32 -15.94 30.82
N ALA A 323 2.99 -15.86 30.77
CA ALA A 323 2.22 -16.55 29.74
C ALA A 323 2.14 -15.66 28.51
N ILE A 324 2.85 -16.02 27.44
CA ILE A 324 2.74 -15.33 26.15
C ILE A 324 1.72 -16.04 25.24
N TRP A 325 1.27 -15.32 24.22
CA TRP A 325 0.49 -15.88 23.12
C TRP A 325 1.07 -15.49 21.77
N THR A 326 1.01 -16.41 20.80
CA THR A 326 1.36 -16.11 19.42
C THR A 326 0.57 -16.96 18.42
N THR A 327 0.29 -16.39 17.26
CA THR A 327 -0.24 -17.08 16.07
C THR A 327 0.85 -17.51 15.09
N THR A 328 2.12 -17.22 15.40
CA THR A 328 3.28 -17.57 14.58
C THR A 328 4.29 -18.39 15.40
N PRO A 329 4.00 -19.66 15.74
CA PRO A 329 4.90 -20.51 16.52
C PRO A 329 6.35 -20.56 16.02
N TRP A 330 6.53 -20.44 14.70
CA TRP A 330 7.84 -20.43 14.05
C TRP A 330 8.74 -19.25 14.47
N THR A 331 8.17 -18.19 15.06
CA THR A 331 8.92 -17.02 15.56
C THR A 331 9.47 -17.21 16.98
N ILE A 332 9.03 -18.25 17.72
CA ILE A 332 9.51 -18.51 19.08
C ILE A 332 11.03 -18.71 19.15
N PRO A 333 11.69 -19.44 18.23
CA PRO A 333 13.16 -19.49 18.16
C PRO A 333 13.86 -18.11 18.20
N ALA A 334 13.24 -17.09 17.60
CA ALA A 334 13.78 -15.74 17.49
C ALA A 334 13.44 -14.82 18.68
N ASN A 335 12.73 -15.34 19.69
CA ASN A 335 12.25 -14.56 20.82
C ASN A 335 13.39 -14.06 21.71
N LEU A 336 13.52 -12.73 21.84
CA LEU A 336 14.59 -12.08 22.61
C LEU A 336 14.08 -11.27 23.81
N ALA A 337 12.79 -11.00 23.89
CA ALA A 337 12.18 -10.38 25.06
C ALA A 337 10.69 -10.76 25.16
N VAL A 338 10.07 -10.39 26.27
CA VAL A 338 8.61 -10.32 26.37
C VAL A 338 8.25 -8.87 26.67
N ALA A 339 7.39 -8.28 25.85
CA ALA A 339 6.90 -6.93 25.99
C ALA A 339 5.57 -6.90 26.76
N VAL A 340 5.47 -5.93 27.67
CA VAL A 340 4.24 -5.59 28.40
C VAL A 340 3.90 -4.11 28.20
N ASN A 341 2.64 -3.75 28.37
CA ASN A 341 2.20 -2.36 28.35
C ASN A 341 2.34 -1.77 29.76
N GLY A 342 3.06 -0.65 29.91
CA GLY A 342 3.32 -0.02 31.21
C GLY A 342 2.06 0.43 31.96
N ASP A 343 1.00 0.77 31.23
CA ASP A 343 -0.26 1.32 31.77
C ASP A 343 -1.29 0.24 32.10
N LEU A 344 -1.11 -0.98 31.60
CA LEU A 344 -2.00 -2.10 31.88
C LEU A 344 -1.69 -2.75 33.24
N LYS A 345 -2.72 -3.39 33.80
CA LYS A 345 -2.60 -4.21 35.01
C LYS A 345 -2.43 -5.67 34.65
N TYR A 346 -1.51 -6.31 35.35
CA TYR A 346 -1.18 -7.71 35.24
C TYR A 346 -1.47 -8.40 36.57
N ALA A 347 -1.94 -9.63 36.49
CA ALA A 347 -2.23 -10.45 37.63
C ALA A 347 -1.31 -11.66 37.65
N VAL A 348 -0.80 -11.98 38.84
CA VAL A 348 -0.26 -13.32 39.11
C VAL A 348 -1.43 -14.21 39.48
N VAL A 349 -1.65 -15.26 38.69
CA VAL A 349 -2.70 -16.24 38.92
C VAL A 349 -2.12 -17.61 39.21
N GLU A 350 -2.76 -18.35 40.10
CA GLU A 350 -2.47 -19.76 40.33
C GLU A 350 -3.45 -20.63 39.54
N ALA A 351 -2.91 -21.50 38.68
CA ALA A 351 -3.68 -22.45 37.90
C ALA A 351 -4.13 -23.62 38.78
N GLU A 352 -5.43 -23.87 38.76
CA GLU A 352 -6.12 -24.93 39.50
C GLU A 352 -6.84 -25.89 38.54
N GLY A 353 -6.97 -27.15 38.95
CA GLY A 353 -7.62 -28.22 38.18
C GLY A 353 -6.64 -29.25 37.61
N GLU A 354 -7.16 -30.37 37.08
CA GLU A 354 -6.34 -31.51 36.63
C GLU A 354 -5.33 -31.13 35.54
N ARG A 355 -5.72 -30.23 34.62
CA ARG A 355 -4.81 -29.74 33.57
C ARG A 355 -3.66 -28.90 34.09
N ALA A 356 -3.77 -28.33 35.30
CA ALA A 356 -2.72 -27.51 35.88
C ALA A 356 -1.48 -28.34 36.28
N GLU A 357 -1.64 -29.66 36.50
CA GLU A 357 -0.52 -30.56 36.86
C GLU A 357 0.48 -30.74 35.71
N GLY A 358 0.03 -30.56 34.46
CA GLY A 358 0.88 -30.65 33.28
C GLY A 358 1.62 -29.35 32.92
N LEU A 359 1.40 -28.25 33.67
CA LEU A 359 2.04 -26.97 33.39
C LEU A 359 3.45 -26.92 33.97
N LEU A 360 4.36 -26.29 33.21
CA LEU A 360 5.74 -26.04 33.64
C LEU A 360 5.79 -25.15 34.90
N ALA A 361 4.83 -24.24 35.05
CA ALA A 361 4.67 -23.39 36.21
C ALA A 361 3.19 -23.32 36.58
N LYS A 362 2.89 -23.50 37.88
CA LYS A 362 1.52 -23.37 38.41
C LYS A 362 1.08 -21.92 38.55
N ARG A 363 2.03 -20.99 38.68
CA ARG A 363 1.77 -19.56 38.75
C ARG A 363 2.05 -18.92 37.39
N LEU A 364 1.11 -18.16 36.87
CA LEU A 364 1.20 -17.51 35.57
C LEU A 364 0.97 -16.01 35.72
N VAL A 365 1.66 -15.21 34.90
CA VAL A 365 1.40 -13.78 34.77
C VAL A 365 0.62 -13.56 33.48
N VAL A 366 -0.55 -12.90 33.60
CA VAL A 366 -1.47 -12.55 32.51
C VAL A 366 -2.04 -11.15 32.75
N ALA A 367 -2.57 -10.48 31.74
CA ALA A 367 -3.32 -9.24 31.96
C ALA A 367 -4.57 -9.52 32.80
N GLU A 368 -4.87 -8.61 33.74
CA GLU A 368 -5.95 -8.79 34.71
C GLU A 368 -7.32 -8.96 34.02
N ASP A 369 -7.59 -8.17 32.98
CA ASP A 369 -8.85 -8.19 32.24
C ASP A 369 -9.08 -9.50 31.45
N LEU A 370 -8.02 -10.28 31.20
CA LEU A 370 -8.07 -11.50 30.39
C LEU A 370 -8.24 -12.77 31.22
N ILE A 371 -8.26 -12.68 32.56
CA ILE A 371 -8.29 -13.87 33.43
C ILE A 371 -9.49 -14.78 33.13
N ASP A 372 -10.71 -14.23 33.08
CA ASP A 372 -11.92 -15.03 32.88
C ASP A 372 -11.94 -15.69 31.49
N THR A 373 -11.54 -14.94 30.45
CA THR A 373 -11.42 -15.45 29.08
C THR A 373 -10.37 -16.55 28.96
N LEU A 374 -9.23 -16.40 29.63
CA LEU A 374 -8.16 -17.41 29.62
C LEU A 374 -8.55 -18.65 30.45
N ALA A 375 -9.24 -18.48 31.58
CA ALA A 375 -9.76 -19.58 32.38
C ALA A 375 -10.70 -20.47 31.55
N GLU A 376 -11.65 -19.86 30.82
CA GLU A 376 -12.54 -20.58 29.91
C GLU A 376 -11.77 -21.25 28.77
N LYS A 377 -10.88 -20.51 28.10
CA LYS A 377 -10.16 -20.99 26.92
C LYS A 377 -9.17 -22.11 27.22
N TRP A 378 -8.54 -22.08 28.40
CA TRP A 378 -7.63 -23.13 28.84
C TRP A 378 -8.35 -24.29 29.55
N GLY A 379 -9.59 -24.06 30.00
CA GLY A 379 -10.34 -25.00 30.83
C GLY A 379 -9.65 -25.21 32.18
N LEU A 380 -9.19 -24.11 32.80
CA LEU A 380 -8.46 -24.07 34.06
C LEU A 380 -9.11 -23.08 35.02
N GLY A 381 -9.08 -23.38 36.32
CA GLY A 381 -9.36 -22.37 37.33
C GLY A 381 -8.16 -21.44 37.46
N LEU A 382 -8.36 -20.13 37.42
CA LEU A 382 -7.28 -19.15 37.59
C LEU A 382 -7.55 -18.30 38.84
N ARG A 383 -6.89 -18.64 39.95
CA ARG A 383 -7.04 -17.90 41.22
C ARG A 383 -6.07 -16.75 41.27
N LYS A 384 -6.58 -15.51 41.35
CA LYS A 384 -5.76 -14.30 41.46
C LYS A 384 -5.03 -14.24 42.81
N LEU A 385 -3.71 -14.09 42.78
CA LEU A 385 -2.85 -13.97 43.96
C LEU A 385 -2.44 -12.52 44.24
N ALA A 386 -2.00 -11.80 43.21
CA ALA A 386 -1.56 -10.42 43.30
C ALA A 386 -1.80 -9.67 41.98
N VAL A 387 -1.83 -8.34 42.04
CA VAL A 387 -1.95 -7.46 40.88
C VAL A 387 -0.83 -6.43 40.92
N LEU A 388 -0.31 -6.11 39.74
CA LEU A 388 0.84 -5.25 39.53
C LEU A 388 0.72 -4.55 38.18
N SER A 389 1.23 -3.34 38.07
CA SER A 389 1.27 -2.60 36.80
C SER A 389 2.34 -3.19 35.87
N GLY A 390 2.18 -3.00 34.56
CA GLY A 390 3.20 -3.41 33.59
C GLY A 390 4.54 -2.71 33.82
N SER A 391 4.51 -1.48 34.32
CA SER A 391 5.72 -0.73 34.70
C SER A 391 6.48 -1.40 35.85
N GLU A 392 5.80 -2.02 36.80
CA GLU A 392 6.42 -2.77 37.90
C GLU A 392 7.06 -4.09 37.46
N LEU A 393 6.71 -4.59 36.26
CA LEU A 393 7.29 -5.79 35.68
C LEU A 393 8.59 -5.53 34.90
N GLU A 394 8.89 -4.27 34.57
CA GLU A 394 10.09 -3.93 33.81
C GLU A 394 11.36 -4.40 34.52
N GLY A 395 12.29 -4.99 33.75
CA GLY A 395 13.57 -5.47 34.27
C GLY A 395 13.51 -6.85 34.93
N ALA A 396 12.34 -7.47 35.05
CA ALA A 396 12.27 -8.91 35.25
C ALA A 396 12.94 -9.65 34.08
N THR A 397 13.43 -10.86 34.30
CA THR A 397 13.95 -11.72 33.23
C THR A 397 13.30 -13.08 33.25
N TYR A 398 13.29 -13.78 32.13
CA TYR A 398 12.77 -15.13 31.99
C TYR A 398 13.77 -16.05 31.30
N THR A 399 13.60 -17.35 31.50
CA THR A 399 14.36 -18.39 30.82
C THR A 399 13.60 -18.87 29.60
N HIS A 400 14.20 -18.76 28.42
CA HIS A 400 13.63 -19.21 27.17
C HIS A 400 13.46 -20.75 27.17
N PRO A 401 12.25 -21.29 26.94
CA PRO A 401 11.94 -22.70 27.16
C PRO A 401 12.67 -23.65 26.20
N LEU A 402 13.04 -23.18 24.99
CA LEU A 402 13.74 -24.01 24.01
C LEU A 402 15.27 -24.03 24.18
N TYR A 403 15.85 -22.99 24.77
CA TYR A 403 17.32 -22.77 24.71
C TYR A 403 17.96 -22.47 26.06
N GLY A 404 17.18 -22.31 27.13
CA GLY A 404 17.71 -21.91 28.43
C GLY A 404 18.31 -20.49 28.47
N ARG A 405 18.17 -19.71 27.39
CA ARG A 405 18.65 -18.32 27.30
C ARG A 405 17.85 -17.43 28.24
N THR A 406 18.52 -16.60 29.03
CA THR A 406 17.85 -15.55 29.83
C THR A 406 17.59 -14.33 28.97
N SER A 407 16.35 -13.84 28.97
CA SER A 407 15.89 -12.68 28.20
C SER A 407 15.08 -11.71 29.08
N PRO A 408 15.10 -10.40 28.78
CA PRO A 408 14.41 -9.40 29.60
C PRO A 408 12.92 -9.32 29.30
N LEU A 409 12.18 -8.88 30.32
CA LEU A 409 10.87 -8.28 30.17
C LEU A 409 11.02 -6.76 29.96
N VAL A 410 10.35 -6.23 28.94
CA VAL A 410 10.53 -4.84 28.48
C VAL A 410 9.21 -4.12 28.37
N ILE A 411 9.24 -2.78 28.41
CA ILE A 411 8.05 -1.96 28.12
C ILE A 411 7.89 -1.80 26.62
N GLY A 412 6.83 -2.41 26.10
CA GLY A 412 6.35 -2.26 24.73
C GLY A 412 5.60 -0.94 24.53
N GLY A 413 4.45 -1.01 23.86
CA GLY A 413 3.60 0.14 23.62
C GLY A 413 2.14 -0.25 23.40
N ASP A 414 1.39 0.66 22.79
CA ASP A 414 -0.07 0.61 22.69
C ASP A 414 -0.62 -0.53 21.80
N TYR A 415 0.26 -1.23 21.07
CA TYR A 415 -0.09 -2.43 20.32
C TYR A 415 -0.40 -3.63 21.23
N ILE A 416 -0.06 -3.54 22.52
CA ILE A 416 -0.38 -4.54 23.53
C ILE A 416 -1.69 -4.12 24.21
N THR A 417 -2.76 -4.86 23.92
CA THR A 417 -4.11 -4.60 24.42
C THR A 417 -4.66 -5.82 25.19
N THR A 418 -5.84 -5.65 25.79
CA THR A 418 -6.57 -6.72 26.49
C THR A 418 -7.70 -7.31 25.65
N GLU A 419 -7.70 -7.10 24.33
CA GLU A 419 -8.73 -7.65 23.43
C GLU A 419 -8.47 -9.13 23.05
N SER A 420 -7.20 -9.55 23.03
CA SER A 420 -6.82 -10.91 22.65
C SER A 420 -5.47 -11.34 23.24
N GLY A 421 -5.21 -12.65 23.24
CA GLY A 421 -3.97 -13.22 23.76
C GLY A 421 -3.94 -13.27 25.29
N THR A 422 -2.81 -12.86 25.87
CA THR A 422 -2.59 -12.83 27.32
C THR A 422 -2.25 -11.45 27.86
N GLY A 423 -2.11 -10.45 26.99
CA GLY A 423 -1.55 -9.13 27.31
C GLY A 423 -0.02 -9.11 27.48
N LEU A 424 0.66 -10.24 27.28
CA LEU A 424 2.13 -10.34 27.20
C LEU A 424 2.51 -10.78 25.79
N VAL A 425 3.29 -9.96 25.10
CA VAL A 425 3.66 -10.19 23.70
C VAL A 425 5.11 -10.60 23.64
N HIS A 426 5.38 -11.75 23.06
CA HIS A 426 6.75 -12.19 22.82
C HIS A 426 7.37 -11.32 21.71
N THR A 427 8.64 -10.93 21.87
CA THR A 427 9.30 -9.98 20.98
C THR A 427 10.42 -10.66 20.21
N ALA A 428 10.30 -10.69 18.89
CA ALA A 428 11.29 -11.18 17.93
C ALA A 428 11.68 -10.05 16.95
N PRO A 429 12.71 -9.24 17.25
CA PRO A 429 13.05 -8.02 16.49
C PRO A 429 13.32 -8.22 15.00
N GLY A 430 13.63 -9.45 14.57
CA GLY A 430 13.82 -9.80 13.15
C GLY A 430 12.53 -9.98 12.35
N HIS A 431 11.37 -10.10 13.00
CA HIS A 431 10.12 -10.56 12.36
C HIS A 431 8.90 -9.66 12.56
N GLY A 432 8.99 -8.60 13.38
CA GLY A 432 7.89 -7.66 13.61
C GLY A 432 8.34 -6.20 13.64
N GLN A 433 7.53 -5.28 13.12
CA GLN A 433 7.87 -3.85 13.07
C GLN A 433 7.90 -3.23 14.46
N GLU A 434 6.91 -3.54 15.30
CA GLU A 434 6.80 -3.12 16.69
C GLU A 434 7.93 -3.75 17.51
N ASP A 435 8.17 -5.05 17.31
CA ASP A 435 9.27 -5.80 17.94
C ASP A 435 10.64 -5.21 17.62
N TYR A 436 10.85 -4.80 16.37
CA TYR A 436 12.07 -4.12 15.95
C TYR A 436 12.25 -2.78 16.66
N GLN A 437 11.18 -1.98 16.81
CA GLN A 437 11.26 -0.70 17.51
C GLN A 437 11.60 -0.87 18.99
N VAL A 438 10.94 -1.82 19.66
CA VAL A 438 11.23 -2.20 21.05
C VAL A 438 12.66 -2.74 21.15
N GLY A 439 13.05 -3.62 20.23
CA GLY A 439 14.41 -4.15 20.15
C GLY A 439 15.46 -3.06 20.00
N GLN A 440 15.21 -2.03 19.16
CA GLN A 440 16.10 -0.88 19.05
C GLN A 440 16.16 -0.04 20.33
N LYS A 441 15.04 0.18 21.01
CA LYS A 441 14.96 0.94 22.26
C LYS A 441 15.79 0.28 23.37
N TYR A 442 15.72 -1.05 23.48
CA TYR A 442 16.41 -1.82 24.53
C TYR A 442 17.76 -2.43 24.07
N GLY A 443 18.19 -2.17 22.84
CA GLY A 443 19.46 -2.68 22.31
C GLY A 443 19.49 -4.21 22.10
N LEU A 444 18.34 -4.82 21.83
CA LEU A 444 18.23 -6.24 21.51
C LEU A 444 18.85 -6.55 20.14
N GLU A 445 19.39 -7.76 20.00
CA GLU A 445 19.91 -8.24 18.73
C GLU A 445 18.80 -8.39 17.68
N LEU A 446 19.13 -8.17 16.41
CA LEU A 446 18.24 -8.51 15.30
C LEU A 446 18.47 -9.97 14.89
N LEU A 447 17.87 -10.88 15.64
CA LEU A 447 17.87 -12.32 15.35
C LEU A 447 16.74 -12.67 14.38
N SER A 448 17.09 -13.33 13.27
CA SER A 448 16.16 -13.85 12.27
C SER A 448 16.70 -15.20 11.79
N PRO A 449 16.34 -16.32 12.45
CA PRO A 449 16.92 -17.62 12.18
C PRO A 449 16.25 -18.31 10.97
N VAL A 450 15.94 -17.55 9.92
CA VAL A 450 15.23 -17.98 8.71
C VAL A 450 15.93 -17.38 7.49
N ASP A 451 16.17 -18.20 6.47
CA ASP A 451 16.80 -17.81 5.21
C ASP A 451 15.82 -17.20 4.19
N ALA A 452 16.33 -16.87 3.00
CA ALA A 452 15.57 -16.24 1.93
C ALA A 452 14.48 -17.15 1.35
N GLU A 453 14.64 -18.46 1.50
CA GLU A 453 13.74 -19.51 1.03
C GLU A 453 12.66 -19.85 2.06
N GLY A 454 12.67 -19.21 3.23
CA GLY A 454 11.72 -19.46 4.32
C GLY A 454 12.06 -20.70 5.13
N CYS A 455 13.31 -21.15 5.11
CA CYS A 455 13.78 -22.29 5.88
C CYS A 455 14.59 -21.84 7.10
N PHE A 456 14.46 -22.58 8.20
CA PHE A 456 15.24 -22.30 9.41
C PHE A 456 16.74 -22.51 9.19
N THR A 457 17.56 -21.58 9.72
CA THR A 457 19.02 -21.67 9.76
C THR A 457 19.50 -22.38 11.03
N SER A 458 20.81 -22.60 11.16
CA SER A 458 21.42 -23.16 12.38
C SER A 458 21.19 -22.32 13.64
N GLU A 459 20.85 -21.03 13.49
CA GLU A 459 20.54 -20.13 14.60
C GLU A 459 19.23 -20.52 15.31
N ALA A 460 18.33 -21.26 14.65
CA ALA A 460 17.15 -21.85 15.30
C ALA A 460 17.49 -23.11 16.13
N GLY A 461 18.70 -23.66 15.98
CA GLY A 461 19.09 -24.95 16.54
C GLY A 461 18.94 -26.11 15.57
N GLU A 462 19.82 -27.10 15.70
CA GLU A 462 19.99 -28.22 14.76
C GLU A 462 18.69 -29.00 14.46
N GLN A 463 17.75 -29.08 15.42
CA GLN A 463 16.49 -29.80 15.20
C GLN A 463 15.54 -29.14 14.19
N PHE A 464 15.75 -27.86 13.85
CA PHE A 464 14.88 -27.10 12.94
C PHE A 464 15.51 -26.82 11.57
N VAL A 465 16.82 -26.95 11.44
CA VAL A 465 17.57 -26.59 10.22
C VAL A 465 16.94 -27.22 8.97
N GLY A 466 16.70 -26.38 7.95
CA GLY A 466 16.15 -26.78 6.67
C GLY A 466 14.65 -27.07 6.65
N LYS A 467 13.95 -26.93 7.78
CA LYS A 467 12.47 -26.98 7.80
C LYS A 467 11.90 -25.64 7.41
N PHE A 468 10.85 -25.66 6.59
CA PHE A 468 10.07 -24.49 6.22
C PHE A 468 9.22 -24.00 7.40
N VAL A 469 9.11 -22.68 7.55
CA VAL A 469 8.40 -22.00 8.66
C VAL A 469 6.88 -22.11 8.62
#